data_AF-A0A1C6F757-F1
#
_entry.id   AF-A0A1C6F757-F1
#
_cell.length_a   1.000
_cell.length_b   1.000
_cell.length_c   1.000
_cell.angle_alpha   90.00
_cell.angle_beta   90.00
_cell.angle_gamma   90.00
#
_symmetry.space_group_name_H-M   'P 1'
#
loop_
_entity.id
_entity.type
_entity.pdbx_description
1 polymer ?
#
loop_
_entity_poly.entity_id
_entity_poly.type
_entity_poly.pdbx_seq_one_letter_code
_entity_poly.pdbx_strand_id
1 'polypeptide(L)'
;MGRLGVLYHMDTCIACGACQTACKDGHGLIGGEFFRRVEMIETDEGYLPYSGACCHCGNPMCVSACPTGAMHKTEEGAVVHDDGLCIGCGACVWNCPYGAVSFSRLKGVSQKCDSCIERRQKGENPLCVDACPTGSLKYGEWDDLLKDFGQEMLTPDFLPSPKITEPSLLILGGKKHV
;
A
#
# COMPACT_ATOMS: atom_id res chain seq x y z
N MET A 1 17.12 3.56 -12.16
CA MET A 1 16.39 2.34 -11.79
C MET A 1 14.96 2.77 -11.52
N GLY A 2 14.00 2.23 -12.28
CA GLY A 2 12.59 2.59 -12.15
C GLY A 2 12.05 2.17 -10.78
N ARG A 3 11.25 3.04 -10.19
CA ARG A 3 10.59 2.81 -8.91
C ARG A 3 9.11 2.95 -9.17
N LEU A 4 8.32 1.98 -8.79
CA LEU A 4 6.87 2.02 -8.99
C LEU A 4 6.18 2.62 -7.79
N GLY A 5 5.07 3.32 -8.02
CA GLY A 5 4.29 3.93 -6.96
C GLY A 5 2.78 3.92 -7.21
N VAL A 6 2.05 4.24 -6.14
CA VAL A 6 0.60 4.42 -6.18
C VAL A 6 0.30 5.88 -5.86
N LEU A 7 -0.57 6.50 -6.66
CA LEU A 7 -1.21 7.76 -6.34
C LEU A 7 -2.58 7.48 -5.73
N TYR A 8 -2.87 8.14 -4.61
CA TYR A 8 -4.17 8.14 -3.95
C TYR A 8 -4.72 9.57 -3.87
N HIS A 9 -5.82 9.83 -4.57
CA HIS A 9 -6.52 11.10 -4.53
C HIS A 9 -7.63 11.04 -3.48
N MET A 10 -7.41 11.72 -2.35
CA MET A 10 -8.30 11.68 -1.19
C MET A 10 -9.66 12.32 -1.49
N ASP A 11 -9.69 13.48 -2.14
CA ASP A 11 -10.96 14.21 -2.38
C ASP A 11 -11.93 13.46 -3.32
N THR A 12 -11.44 12.58 -4.20
CA THR A 12 -12.32 11.80 -5.07
C THR A 12 -12.71 10.46 -4.45
N CYS A 13 -12.12 10.09 -3.32
CA CYS A 13 -12.35 8.80 -2.69
C CYS A 13 -13.64 8.85 -1.86
N ILE A 14 -14.63 8.05 -2.26
CA ILE A 14 -15.90 7.94 -1.52
C ILE A 14 -15.91 6.81 -0.47
N ALA A 15 -14.74 6.27 -0.12
CA ALA A 15 -14.57 5.15 0.82
C ALA A 15 -15.50 3.93 0.56
N CYS A 16 -15.82 3.63 -0.71
CA CYS A 16 -16.77 2.57 -1.06
C CYS A 16 -16.29 1.14 -0.81
N GLY A 17 -14.99 0.93 -0.52
CA GLY A 17 -14.43 -0.39 -0.25
C GLY A 17 -14.17 -1.27 -1.49
N ALA A 18 -14.50 -0.82 -2.71
CA ALA A 18 -14.33 -1.63 -3.92
C ALA A 18 -12.86 -2.10 -4.13
N CYS A 19 -11.89 -1.22 -3.91
CA CYS A 19 -10.47 -1.54 -4.02
C CYS A 19 -9.99 -2.54 -2.94
N GLN A 20 -10.61 -2.54 -1.76
CA GLN A 20 -10.35 -3.49 -0.69
C GLN A 20 -10.92 -4.87 -1.04
N THR A 21 -12.17 -4.92 -1.47
CA THR A 21 -12.85 -6.18 -1.85
C THR A 21 -12.17 -6.84 -3.05
N ALA A 22 -11.88 -6.09 -4.11
CA ALA A 22 -11.19 -6.63 -5.28
C ALA A 22 -9.79 -7.18 -4.94
N CYS A 23 -9.06 -6.46 -4.07
CA CYS A 23 -7.76 -6.92 -3.60
C CYS A 23 -7.88 -8.20 -2.77
N LYS A 24 -8.87 -8.27 -1.88
CA LYS A 24 -9.15 -9.46 -1.08
C LYS A 24 -9.48 -10.67 -1.94
N ASP A 25 -10.44 -10.52 -2.86
CA ASP A 25 -10.91 -11.61 -3.70
C ASP A 25 -9.80 -12.10 -4.64
N GLY A 26 -9.08 -11.18 -5.28
CA GLY A 26 -8.02 -11.55 -6.23
C GLY A 26 -6.79 -12.19 -5.58
N HIS A 27 -6.60 -12.06 -4.26
CA HIS A 27 -5.53 -12.77 -3.52
C HIS A 27 -6.07 -13.92 -2.66
N GLY A 28 -7.37 -14.20 -2.71
CA GLY A 28 -8.00 -15.24 -1.90
C GLY A 28 -7.84 -15.06 -0.39
N LEU A 29 -7.84 -13.82 0.11
CA LEU A 29 -7.66 -13.56 1.54
C LEU A 29 -8.92 -13.98 2.32
N ILE A 30 -8.73 -14.54 3.52
CA ILE A 30 -9.84 -15.02 4.34
C ILE A 30 -10.45 -13.91 5.22
N GLY A 31 -11.47 -14.25 6.02
CA GLY A 31 -12.09 -13.31 6.98
C GLY A 31 -11.04 -12.68 7.91
N GLY A 32 -11.06 -11.34 8.03
CA GLY A 32 -10.12 -10.58 8.86
C GLY A 32 -8.77 -10.24 8.21
N GLU A 33 -8.47 -10.78 7.02
CA GLU A 33 -7.24 -10.47 6.29
C GLU A 33 -7.49 -9.39 5.23
N PHE A 34 -6.59 -8.41 5.17
CA PHE A 34 -6.66 -7.28 4.25
C PHE A 34 -5.27 -6.80 3.84
N PHE A 35 -5.00 -6.77 2.53
CA PHE A 35 -3.79 -6.15 1.96
C PHE A 35 -3.97 -4.64 1.69
N ARG A 36 -5.22 -4.21 1.56
CA ARG A 36 -5.64 -2.81 1.45
C ARG A 36 -6.83 -2.61 2.38
N ARG A 37 -6.83 -1.52 3.14
CA ARG A 37 -7.91 -1.14 4.06
C ARG A 37 -8.51 0.19 3.63
N VAL A 38 -9.83 0.27 3.65
CA VAL A 38 -10.58 1.50 3.47
C VAL A 38 -11.20 1.88 4.80
N GLU A 39 -10.87 3.07 5.29
CA GLU A 39 -11.31 3.59 6.58
C GLU A 39 -11.71 5.07 6.44
N MET A 40 -12.60 5.52 7.34
CA MET A 40 -12.86 6.94 7.56
C MET A 40 -12.04 7.37 8.76
N ILE A 41 -10.97 8.13 8.51
CA ILE A 41 -10.06 8.61 9.55
C ILE A 41 -10.66 9.85 10.20
N GLU A 42 -10.87 9.78 11.51
CA GLU A 42 -11.28 10.93 12.31
C GLU A 42 -10.09 11.88 12.48
N THR A 43 -10.32 13.15 12.20
CA THR A 43 -9.37 14.26 12.39
C THR A 43 -10.08 15.39 13.12
N ASP A 44 -9.30 16.38 13.59
CA ASP A 44 -9.85 17.59 14.21
C ASP A 44 -10.79 18.37 13.26
N GLU A 45 -10.70 18.12 11.95
CA GLU A 45 -11.48 18.79 10.91
C GLU A 45 -12.65 17.95 10.36
N GLY A 46 -12.86 16.73 10.87
CA GLY A 46 -13.95 15.84 10.46
C GLY A 46 -13.46 14.45 10.08
N TYR A 47 -14.07 13.83 9.07
CA TYR A 47 -13.68 12.50 8.60
C TYR A 47 -13.07 12.58 7.21
N LEU A 48 -11.88 11.98 7.05
CA LEU A 48 -11.20 11.84 5.77
C LEU A 48 -11.26 10.39 5.28
N PRO A 49 -11.64 10.13 4.03
CA PRO A 49 -11.53 8.80 3.46
C PRO A 49 -10.04 8.44 3.31
N TYR A 50 -9.66 7.23 3.69
CA TYR A 50 -8.31 6.72 3.48
C TYR A 50 -8.35 5.28 2.97
N SER A 51 -7.66 5.05 1.85
CA SER A 51 -7.45 3.71 1.28
C SER A 51 -5.97 3.32 1.36
N GLY A 52 -5.55 2.80 2.52
CA GLY A 52 -4.17 2.43 2.81
C GLY A 52 -3.79 1.02 2.36
N ALA A 53 -2.55 0.83 1.90
CA ALA A 53 -1.93 -0.47 1.64
C ALA A 53 -0.40 -0.38 1.83
N CYS A 54 0.33 -1.46 1.55
CA CYS A 54 1.80 -1.41 1.54
C CYS A 54 2.29 -0.31 0.60
N CYS A 55 3.12 0.59 1.12
CA CYS A 55 3.69 1.70 0.36
C CYS A 55 4.91 1.30 -0.48
N HIS A 56 5.32 0.02 -0.47
CA HIS A 56 6.51 -0.48 -1.19
C HIS A 56 7.73 0.47 -1.08
N CYS A 57 8.10 0.75 0.17
CA CYS A 57 9.00 1.82 0.58
C CYS A 57 10.39 1.81 -0.10
N GLY A 58 10.96 3.00 -0.28
CA GLY A 58 12.37 3.25 -0.63
C GLY A 58 13.32 2.58 0.35
N ASN A 59 13.11 2.87 1.63
CA ASN A 59 13.78 2.30 2.80
C ASN A 59 12.80 1.42 3.63
N PRO A 60 12.60 0.15 3.24
CA PRO A 60 11.60 -0.72 3.86
C PRO A 60 12.06 -1.33 5.18
N MET A 61 11.60 -0.76 6.30
CA MET A 61 11.86 -1.26 7.66
C MET A 61 11.48 -2.74 7.86
N CYS A 62 10.44 -3.22 7.15
CA CYS A 62 10.02 -4.62 7.22
C CYS A 62 11.03 -5.59 6.58
N VAL A 63 11.83 -5.14 5.60
CA VAL A 63 12.94 -5.90 5.02
C VAL A 63 14.11 -5.91 5.99
N SER A 64 14.50 -4.74 6.51
CA SER A 64 15.60 -4.62 7.49
C SER A 64 15.36 -5.46 8.75
N ALA A 65 14.10 -5.63 9.16
CA ALA A 65 13.73 -6.42 10.32
C ALA A 65 13.63 -7.94 10.06
N CYS A 66 13.67 -8.39 8.80
CA CYS A 66 13.46 -9.80 8.45
C CYS A 66 14.75 -10.61 8.59
N PRO A 67 14.83 -11.59 9.52
CA PRO A 67 16.08 -12.32 9.75
C PRO A 67 16.37 -13.39 8.70
N THR A 68 15.38 -13.78 7.88
CA THR A 68 15.49 -14.91 6.94
C THR A 68 15.58 -14.50 5.48
N GLY A 69 15.40 -13.21 5.17
CA GLY A 69 15.28 -12.72 3.79
C GLY A 69 13.91 -12.96 3.14
N ALA A 70 12.91 -13.44 3.89
CA ALA A 70 11.54 -13.60 3.39
C ALA A 70 10.94 -12.28 2.89
N MET A 71 11.23 -11.16 3.56
CA MET A 71 10.92 -9.83 3.03
C MET A 71 12.11 -9.32 2.22
N HIS A 72 11.88 -8.96 0.96
CA HIS A 72 12.92 -8.42 0.08
C HIS A 72 12.34 -7.39 -0.88
N LYS A 73 13.22 -6.61 -1.52
CA LYS A 73 12.86 -5.60 -2.51
C LYS A 73 13.31 -6.07 -3.89
N THR A 74 12.39 -6.06 -4.86
CA THR A 74 12.67 -6.41 -6.25
C THR A 74 13.39 -5.27 -6.97
N GLU A 75 13.95 -5.56 -8.16
CA GLU A 75 14.63 -4.55 -8.98
C GLU A 75 13.71 -3.41 -9.45
N GLU A 76 12.42 -3.71 -9.64
CA GLU A 76 11.34 -2.75 -9.97
C GLU A 76 10.85 -1.94 -8.75
N GLY A 77 11.46 -2.16 -7.57
CA GLY A 77 11.20 -1.41 -6.35
C GLY A 77 10.05 -1.93 -5.49
N ALA A 78 9.35 -3.00 -5.90
CA ALA A 78 8.32 -3.62 -5.09
C ALA A 78 8.95 -4.36 -3.90
N VAL A 79 8.55 -4.01 -2.68
CA VAL A 79 8.81 -4.85 -1.51
C VAL A 79 7.87 -6.05 -1.58
N VAL A 80 8.34 -7.28 -1.46
CA VAL A 80 7.55 -8.53 -1.58
C VAL A 80 7.87 -9.50 -0.44
N HIS A 81 7.12 -10.59 -0.34
CA HIS A 81 7.23 -11.60 0.70
C HIS A 81 7.34 -13.00 0.08
N ASP A 82 8.27 -13.82 0.58
CA ASP A 82 8.43 -15.22 0.23
C ASP A 82 7.97 -16.11 1.41
N ASP A 83 6.87 -16.83 1.22
CA ASP A 83 6.31 -17.74 2.21
C ASP A 83 7.26 -18.90 2.55
N GLY A 84 8.12 -19.34 1.62
CA GLY A 84 9.04 -20.46 1.80
C GLY A 84 10.23 -20.15 2.72
N LEU A 85 10.57 -18.87 2.89
CA LEU A 85 11.63 -18.41 3.80
C LEU A 85 11.07 -17.89 5.13
N CYS A 86 9.75 -17.72 5.24
CA CYS A 86 9.15 -17.06 6.38
C CYS A 86 8.99 -18.01 7.57
N ILE A 87 9.62 -17.65 8.69
CA ILE A 87 9.52 -18.41 9.96
C ILE A 87 8.40 -17.90 10.88
N GLY A 88 7.54 -17.00 10.40
CA GLY A 88 6.39 -16.50 11.17
C GLY A 88 6.74 -15.65 12.40
N CYS A 89 7.95 -15.10 12.51
CA CYS A 89 8.40 -14.37 13.70
C CYS A 89 7.68 -13.03 13.96
N GLY A 90 6.98 -12.47 12.98
CA GLY A 90 6.24 -11.20 13.13
C GLY A 90 7.10 -9.93 13.20
N ALA A 91 8.42 -10.01 13.07
CA ALA A 91 9.30 -8.83 13.14
C ALA A 91 8.93 -7.77 12.07
N CYS A 92 8.59 -8.20 10.86
CA CYS A 92 8.14 -7.32 9.78
C CYS A 92 6.76 -6.69 10.03
N VAL A 93 5.89 -7.35 10.80
CA VAL A 93 4.60 -6.80 11.24
C VAL A 93 4.84 -5.67 12.24
N TRP A 94 5.68 -5.91 13.24
CA TRP A 94 6.01 -4.92 14.28
C TRP A 94 6.73 -3.68 13.73
N ASN A 95 7.58 -3.85 12.72
CA ASN A 95 8.41 -2.76 12.19
C ASN A 95 7.76 -1.98 11.04
N CYS A 96 6.56 -2.35 10.57
CA CYS A 96 5.89 -1.60 9.51
C CYS A 96 5.16 -0.38 10.11
N PRO A 97 5.62 0.85 9.88
CA PRO A 97 5.01 2.03 10.51
C PRO A 97 3.63 2.36 9.92
N TYR A 98 3.26 1.73 8.80
CA TYR A 98 1.97 1.89 8.13
C TYR A 98 0.95 0.79 8.50
N GLY A 99 1.32 -0.17 9.35
CA GLY A 99 0.44 -1.31 9.67
C GLY A 99 0.05 -2.17 8.46
N ALA A 100 0.85 -2.12 7.38
CA ALA A 100 0.53 -2.72 6.09
C ALA A 100 0.94 -4.20 5.95
N VAL A 101 1.64 -4.74 6.96
CA VAL A 101 1.99 -6.16 7.05
C VAL A 101 1.10 -6.79 8.09
N SER A 102 0.52 -7.95 7.78
CA SER A 102 -0.33 -8.73 8.68
C SER A 102 0.20 -10.15 8.81
N PHE A 103 -0.30 -10.91 9.79
CA PHE A 103 0.05 -12.31 9.97
C PHE A 103 -1.11 -13.19 9.54
N SER A 104 -0.87 -14.13 8.61
CA SER A 104 -1.85 -15.16 8.28
C SER A 104 -1.77 -16.27 9.30
N ARG A 105 -2.81 -16.39 10.14
CA ARG A 105 -2.92 -17.51 11.09
C ARG A 105 -3.10 -18.85 10.38
N LEU A 106 -3.71 -18.84 9.19
CA LEU A 106 -3.93 -20.04 8.40
C LEU A 106 -2.62 -20.56 7.81
N LYS A 107 -1.80 -19.69 7.24
CA LYS A 107 -0.52 -20.06 6.61
C LYS A 107 0.65 -20.13 7.59
N GLY A 108 0.53 -19.52 8.76
CA GLY A 108 1.62 -19.43 9.75
C GLY A 108 2.74 -18.46 9.35
N VAL A 109 2.49 -17.56 8.40
CA VAL A 109 3.48 -16.62 7.84
C VAL A 109 2.92 -15.19 7.81
N SER A 110 3.82 -14.21 7.73
CA SER A 110 3.44 -12.84 7.42
C SER A 110 2.92 -12.70 5.99
N GLN A 111 2.10 -11.69 5.73
CA GLN A 111 1.54 -11.40 4.41
C GLN A 111 1.22 -9.92 4.27
N LYS A 112 1.20 -9.44 3.03
CA LYS A 112 0.99 -8.04 2.68
C LYS A 112 0.71 -7.91 1.18
N CYS A 113 0.28 -6.73 0.75
CA CYS A 113 0.24 -6.35 -0.66
C CYS A 113 1.59 -6.66 -1.36
N ASP A 114 1.51 -7.29 -2.51
CA ASP A 114 2.60 -7.74 -3.39
C ASP A 114 2.78 -6.82 -4.61
N SER A 115 2.10 -5.68 -4.61
CA SER A 115 1.99 -4.76 -5.75
C SER A 115 1.33 -5.37 -6.99
N CYS A 116 0.55 -6.45 -6.85
CA CYS A 116 -0.04 -7.23 -7.94
C CYS A 116 0.99 -7.58 -9.03
N ILE A 117 2.18 -8.03 -8.63
CA ILE A 117 3.33 -8.23 -9.53
C ILE A 117 2.99 -9.10 -10.73
N GLU A 118 2.25 -10.19 -10.54
CA GLU A 118 1.86 -11.10 -11.62
C GLU A 118 0.95 -10.45 -12.66
N ARG A 119 0.05 -9.54 -12.24
CA ARG A 119 -0.82 -8.77 -13.16
C ARG A 119 0.01 -7.78 -13.96
N ARG A 120 0.91 -7.06 -13.29
CA ARG A 120 1.76 -6.06 -13.92
C ARG A 120 2.71 -6.65 -14.97
N GLN A 121 3.25 -7.83 -14.72
CA GLN A 121 4.07 -8.56 -15.70
C GLN A 121 3.28 -8.93 -16.97
N LYS A 122 1.95 -8.96 -16.92
CA LYS A 122 1.06 -9.17 -18.07
C LYS A 122 0.57 -7.86 -18.72
N GLY A 123 1.05 -6.71 -18.25
CA GLY A 123 0.59 -5.39 -18.70
C GLY A 123 -0.78 -4.98 -18.12
N GLU A 124 -1.25 -5.67 -17.08
CA GLU A 124 -2.50 -5.34 -16.40
C GLU A 124 -2.25 -4.39 -15.22
N ASN A 125 -3.25 -3.60 -14.85
CA ASN A 125 -3.19 -2.79 -13.65
C ASN A 125 -3.34 -3.64 -12.37
N PRO A 126 -2.90 -3.11 -11.21
CA PRO A 126 -3.27 -3.68 -9.92
C PRO A 126 -4.80 -3.74 -9.73
N LEU A 127 -5.28 -4.78 -9.04
CA LEU A 127 -6.72 -5.01 -8.78
C LEU A 127 -7.41 -3.80 -8.14
N CYS A 128 -6.73 -3.15 -7.20
CA CYS A 128 -7.26 -1.98 -6.50
C CYS A 128 -7.42 -0.75 -7.39
N VAL A 129 -6.60 -0.63 -8.45
CA VAL A 129 -6.67 0.45 -9.43
C VAL A 129 -7.84 0.21 -10.37
N ASP A 130 -7.94 -0.99 -10.96
CA ASP A 130 -9.04 -1.35 -11.86
C ASP A 130 -10.41 -1.28 -11.18
N ALA A 131 -10.47 -1.63 -9.89
CA ALA A 131 -11.71 -1.64 -9.13
C ALA A 131 -12.16 -0.26 -8.62
N CYS A 132 -11.36 0.80 -8.77
CA CYS A 132 -11.68 2.11 -8.19
C CYS A 132 -12.68 2.88 -9.09
N PRO A 133 -13.97 3.01 -8.70
CA PRO A 133 -14.98 3.60 -9.58
C PRO A 133 -14.80 5.11 -9.80
N THR A 134 -14.11 5.78 -8.88
CA THR A 134 -13.86 7.23 -8.90
C THR A 134 -12.51 7.59 -9.49
N GLY A 135 -11.68 6.60 -9.89
CA GLY A 135 -10.32 6.84 -10.36
C GLY A 135 -9.40 7.46 -9.31
N SER A 136 -9.71 7.30 -8.02
CA SER A 136 -8.90 7.81 -6.90
C SER A 136 -7.57 7.09 -6.72
N LEU A 137 -7.38 5.93 -7.35
CA LEU A 137 -6.13 5.18 -7.33
C LEU A 137 -5.53 5.17 -8.73
N LYS A 138 -4.26 5.54 -8.83
CA LYS A 138 -3.45 5.34 -10.04
C LYS A 138 -2.17 4.62 -9.67
N TYR A 139 -1.57 3.94 -10.64
CA TYR A 139 -0.31 3.25 -10.50
C TYR A 139 0.59 3.63 -11.68
N GLY A 140 1.89 3.75 -11.45
CA GLY A 140 2.85 4.07 -12.49
C GLY A 140 4.27 4.21 -11.97
N GLU A 141 5.17 4.64 -12.86
CA GLU A 141 6.53 5.03 -12.50
C GLU A 141 6.49 6.23 -11.53
N TRP A 142 7.25 6.13 -10.46
CA TRP A 142 7.27 7.08 -9.35
C TRP A 142 7.76 8.45 -9.80
N ASP A 143 8.76 8.50 -10.68
CA ASP A 143 9.30 9.76 -11.19
C ASP A 143 8.27 10.48 -12.08
N ASP A 144 7.48 9.73 -12.86
CA ASP A 144 6.38 10.29 -13.66
C ASP A 144 5.26 10.79 -12.76
N LEU A 145 4.86 10.02 -11.75
CA LEU A 145 3.86 10.46 -10.76
C LEU A 145 4.31 11.73 -10.03
N LEU A 146 5.57 11.84 -9.63
CA LEU A 146 6.12 13.04 -9.00
C LEU A 146 6.20 14.22 -9.95
N LYS A 147 6.57 13.99 -11.21
CA LYS A 147 6.61 15.04 -12.23
C LYS A 147 5.21 15.62 -12.47
N ASP A 148 4.20 14.75 -12.56
CA ASP A 148 2.84 15.15 -12.90
C ASP A 148 2.07 15.71 -11.70
N PHE A 149 2.30 15.19 -10.49
CA PHE A 149 1.48 15.47 -9.30
C PHE A 149 2.25 15.89 -8.05
N GLY A 150 3.58 15.87 -8.07
CA GLY A 150 4.41 16.05 -6.87
C GLY A 150 4.27 17.43 -6.21
N GLN A 151 3.86 18.46 -6.96
CA GLN A 151 3.61 19.81 -6.42
C GLN A 151 2.37 19.87 -5.52
N GLU A 152 1.46 18.90 -5.65
CA GLU A 152 0.20 18.82 -4.90
C GLU A 152 0.25 17.74 -3.80
N MET A 153 1.43 17.16 -3.55
CA MET A 153 1.60 16.07 -2.60
C MET A 153 1.25 16.50 -1.18
N LEU A 154 0.31 15.79 -0.58
CA LEU A 154 -0.06 15.88 0.83
C LEU A 154 0.70 14.82 1.64
N THR A 155 1.10 15.18 2.85
CA THR A 155 1.49 14.22 3.90
C THR A 155 0.48 14.34 5.05
N PRO A 156 -0.53 13.47 5.13
CA PRO A 156 -1.49 13.50 6.24
C PRO A 156 -0.81 13.21 7.58
N ASP A 157 -1.19 13.95 8.63
CA ASP A 157 -0.56 13.82 9.96
C ASP A 157 -0.80 12.47 10.65
N PHE A 158 -1.85 11.75 10.23
CA PHE A 158 -2.11 10.38 10.70
C PHE A 158 -1.17 9.33 10.09
N LEU A 159 -0.30 9.72 9.14
CA LEU A 159 0.72 8.84 8.57
C LEU A 159 2.12 9.17 9.08
N PRO A 160 3.01 8.16 9.17
CA PRO A 160 4.42 8.38 9.48
C PRO A 160 5.09 9.34 8.51
N SER A 161 6.05 10.12 9.01
CA SER A 161 6.85 11.02 8.17
C SER A 161 7.47 10.27 6.98
N PRO A 162 7.32 10.77 5.74
CA PRO A 162 7.85 10.09 4.56
C PRO A 162 9.38 10.04 4.55
N LYS A 163 10.06 10.84 5.38
CA LYS A 163 11.53 10.82 5.55
C LYS A 163 12.04 9.54 6.19
N ILE A 164 11.19 8.76 6.87
CA ILE A 164 11.60 7.55 7.59
C ILE A 164 11.82 6.39 6.62
N THR A 165 10.85 6.18 5.73
CA THR A 165 10.82 5.01 4.85
C THR A 165 10.82 5.35 3.37
N GLU A 166 10.68 6.62 2.99
CA GLU A 166 10.51 7.05 1.60
C GLU A 166 9.38 6.26 0.91
N PRO A 167 8.11 6.38 1.33
CA PRO A 167 7.01 5.58 0.80
C PRO A 167 6.79 5.83 -0.70
N SER A 168 6.47 4.79 -1.48
CA SER A 168 6.06 4.89 -2.89
C SER A 168 4.56 5.13 -3.00
N LEU A 169 4.11 6.12 -2.23
CA LEU A 169 2.71 6.53 -2.11
C LEU A 169 2.66 8.05 -2.25
N LEU A 170 1.96 8.53 -3.26
CA LEU A 170 1.68 9.94 -3.48
C LEU A 170 0.22 10.17 -3.08
N ILE A 171 -0.03 11.05 -2.11
CA ILE A 171 -1.38 11.40 -1.68
C ILE A 171 -1.70 12.80 -2.19
N LEU A 172 -2.88 12.96 -2.80
CA LEU A 172 -3.43 14.25 -3.23
C LEU A 172 -4.71 14.59 -2.46
N GLY A 173 -5.07 15.87 -2.44
CA GLY A 173 -6.31 16.36 -1.85
C GLY A 173 -6.20 16.58 -0.34
N GLY A 174 -7.25 16.22 0.39
CA GLY A 174 -7.42 16.50 1.82
C GLY A 174 -8.16 17.81 2.10
N LYS A 175 -8.85 18.38 1.11
CA LYS A 175 -9.66 19.61 1.29
C LYS A 175 -11.14 19.25 1.46
N LYS A 176 -11.82 19.99 2.35
CA LYS A 176 -13.25 19.80 2.69
C LYS A 176 -14.13 19.64 1.45
N HIS A 177 -14.96 18.59 1.43
CA HIS A 177 -16.28 18.70 0.83
C HIS A 177 -17.19 19.29 1.90
N VAL A 178 -17.47 20.59 1.78
CA VAL A 178 -18.46 21.29 2.60
C VAL A 178 -19.86 20.84 2.20
#